data_AF-A0A5B8U489-F1
#
_entry.id   AF-A0A5B8U489-F1
#
_cell.length_a   1.000
_cell.length_b   1.000
_cell.length_c   1.000
_cell.angle_alpha   90.00
_cell.angle_beta   90.00
_cell.angle_gamma   90.00
#
_symmetry.space_group_name_H-M   'P 1'
#
loop_
_entity.id
_entity.type
_entity.pdbx_description
1 polymer ?
#
loop_
_entity_poly.entity_id
_entity_poly.type
_entity_poly.pdbx_seq_one_letter_code
_entity_poly.pdbx_strand_id
1 'polypeptide(L)'
;MSTLTAEQASAAPSLAQEAEAWWFGDALFEFPVPARATDGRITAFRSTMPAGFSPARHVHSREDELFLVESGLLSFDLDGRALRVGASPAPTPCH
;
A
#
# COMPACT_ATOMS: atom_id res chain seq x y z
N MET A 1 24.68 -4.37 -43.78
CA MET A 1 24.58 -5.34 -42.67
C MET A 1 24.57 -4.57 -41.36
N SER A 2 23.46 -4.56 -40.65
CA SER A 2 23.44 -4.40 -39.20
C SER A 2 22.09 -4.88 -38.69
N THR A 3 22.04 -6.15 -38.29
CA THR A 3 20.94 -6.79 -37.60
C THR A 3 20.84 -6.21 -36.19
N LEU A 4 19.74 -5.52 -35.88
CA LEU A 4 19.35 -5.23 -34.50
C LEU A 4 18.39 -6.35 -34.06
N THR A 5 18.93 -7.33 -33.35
CA THR A 5 18.15 -8.25 -32.53
C THR A 5 18.58 -8.04 -31.10
N ALA A 6 17.72 -7.37 -30.32
CA ALA A 6 17.68 -7.54 -28.88
C ALA A 6 16.19 -7.60 -28.54
N GLU A 7 15.76 -8.83 -28.29
CA GLU A 7 14.47 -9.23 -27.77
C GLU A 7 14.01 -8.27 -26.68
N GLN A 8 12.97 -7.47 -26.97
CA GLN A 8 12.24 -6.77 -25.92
C GLN A 8 11.52 -7.83 -25.11
N ALA A 9 12.17 -8.29 -24.03
CA ALA A 9 11.50 -8.99 -22.97
C ALA A 9 10.32 -8.11 -22.54
N SER A 10 9.10 -8.61 -22.73
CA SER A 10 7.88 -8.01 -22.23
C SER A 10 8.01 -7.87 -20.72
N ALA A 11 8.44 -6.70 -20.25
CA ALA A 11 8.41 -6.38 -18.84
C ALA A 11 6.92 -6.41 -18.44
N ALA A 12 6.53 -7.42 -17.66
CA ALA A 12 5.34 -7.30 -16.84
C ALA A 12 5.43 -5.94 -16.12
N PRO A 13 4.34 -5.17 -16.00
CA PRO A 13 4.39 -3.88 -15.33
C PRO A 13 4.94 -4.11 -13.92
N SER A 14 6.21 -3.76 -13.71
CA SER A 14 6.83 -3.81 -12.40
C SER A 14 6.46 -2.51 -11.72
N LEU A 15 5.68 -2.61 -10.64
CA LEU A 15 5.46 -1.50 -9.70
C LEU A 15 6.72 -1.17 -8.89
N ALA A 16 7.90 -1.64 -9.33
CA ALA A 16 9.20 -1.30 -8.75
C ALA A 16 9.61 0.11 -9.20
N GLN A 17 8.73 1.07 -8.98
CA GLN A 17 9.10 2.48 -8.93
C GLN A 17 9.62 2.72 -7.52
N GLU A 18 10.72 3.46 -7.36
CA GLU A 18 11.15 3.89 -6.03
C GLU A 18 9.99 4.66 -5.39
N ALA A 19 9.43 4.08 -4.33
CA ALA A 19 8.31 4.66 -3.62
C ALA A 19 8.85 5.83 -2.78
N GLU A 20 8.19 6.97 -2.89
CA GLU A 20 8.46 8.09 -2.00
C GLU A 20 8.20 7.65 -0.56
N ALA A 21 9.17 7.85 0.33
CA ALA A 21 9.14 7.33 1.69
C ALA A 21 9.15 8.45 2.72
N TRP A 22 8.27 8.34 3.72
CA TRP A 22 8.10 9.31 4.80
C TRP A 22 8.09 8.62 6.14
N TRP A 23 8.75 9.22 7.13
CA TRP A 23 8.65 8.81 8.52
C TRP A 23 7.58 9.61 9.24
N PHE A 24 6.71 8.92 9.97
CA PHE A 24 5.72 9.52 10.86
C PHE A 24 5.81 8.86 12.24
N GLY A 25 6.49 9.53 13.17
CA GLY A 25 6.95 8.87 14.40
C GLY A 25 7.91 7.72 14.08
N ASP A 26 7.65 6.55 14.66
CA ASP A 26 8.45 5.33 14.43
C ASP A 26 7.89 4.46 13.29
N ALA A 27 6.96 4.98 12.50
CA ALA A 27 6.37 4.30 11.36
C ALA A 27 6.92 4.80 10.03
N LEU A 28 7.23 3.87 9.13
CA LEU A 28 7.64 4.15 7.75
C LEU A 28 6.44 4.03 6.82
N PHE A 29 6.20 5.06 6.00
CA PHE A 29 5.17 5.09 4.98
C PHE A 29 5.82 5.22 3.60
N GLU A 30 5.60 4.24 2.74
CA GLU A 30 6.09 4.21 1.36
C GLU A 30 4.91 4.40 0.41
N PHE A 31 5.02 5.25 -0.60
CA PHE A 31 3.92 5.57 -1.52
C PHE A 31 4.17 5.03 -2.94
N PRO A 32 3.88 3.74 -3.23
CA PRO A 32 3.94 3.20 -4.58
C PRO A 32 2.99 3.91 -5.57
N VAL A 33 1.85 4.40 -5.09
CA VAL A 33 0.89 5.18 -5.88
C VAL A 33 0.56 6.47 -5.14
N PRO A 34 1.36 7.54 -5.31
CA PRO A 34 1.07 8.82 -4.68
C PRO A 34 -0.11 9.51 -5.39
N ALA A 35 -0.85 10.37 -4.66
CA ALA A 35 -2.03 11.07 -5.19
C ALA A 35 -1.80 11.76 -6.55
N ARG A 36 -0.62 12.38 -6.74
CA ARG A 36 -0.25 13.07 -7.99
C ARG A 36 -0.22 12.14 -9.22
N ALA A 37 0.04 10.85 -9.03
CA ALA A 37 0.09 9.88 -10.11
C ALA A 37 -1.30 9.51 -10.64
N THR A 38 -2.35 9.82 -9.90
CA THR A 38 -3.73 9.42 -10.19
C THR A 38 -4.69 10.61 -10.22
N ASP A 39 -4.16 11.83 -10.24
CA ASP A 39 -4.95 13.07 -10.15
C ASP A 39 -5.91 13.06 -8.94
N GLY A 40 -5.41 12.56 -7.80
CA GLY A 40 -6.16 12.49 -6.55
C GLY A 40 -7.25 11.42 -6.50
N ARG A 41 -7.40 10.56 -7.51
CA ARG A 41 -8.45 9.53 -7.54
C ARG A 41 -8.22 8.37 -6.58
N ILE A 42 -6.96 7.98 -6.40
CA ILE A 42 -6.55 6.93 -5.47
C ILE A 42 -5.12 7.16 -5.00
N THR A 43 -4.88 6.93 -3.72
CA THR A 43 -3.53 6.86 -3.15
C THR A 43 -3.37 5.48 -2.53
N ALA A 44 -2.23 4.84 -2.76
CA ALA A 44 -1.85 3.63 -2.05
C ALA A 44 -0.47 3.83 -1.43
N PHE A 45 -0.38 3.50 -0.16
CA PHE A 45 0.86 3.48 0.59
C PHE A 45 0.99 2.17 1.36
N ARG A 46 2.23 1.71 1.53
CA ARG A 46 2.59 0.64 2.45
C ARG A 46 3.05 1.28 3.75
N SER A 47 2.56 0.79 4.88
CA SER A 47 2.98 1.24 6.20
C SER A 47 3.67 0.11 6.96
N THR A 48 4.87 0.37 7.45
CA THR A 48 5.61 -0.51 8.37
C THR A 48 5.67 0.16 9.74
N MET A 49 5.07 -0.46 10.74
CA MET A 49 4.85 0.14 12.06
C MET A 49 5.27 -0.83 13.18
N PRO A 50 5.86 -0.33 14.29
CA PRO A 50 6.15 -1.17 15.45
C PRO A 50 4.85 -1.56 16.18
N ALA A 51 4.90 -2.66 16.94
CA ALA A 51 3.77 -3.09 17.75
C ALA A 51 3.37 -2.00 18.77
N GLY A 52 2.08 -1.71 18.85
CA GLY A 52 1.54 -0.66 19.72
C GLY A 52 1.46 0.73 19.08
N PHE A 53 2.03 0.92 17.89
CA PHE A 53 1.83 2.15 17.13
C PHE A 53 0.43 2.18 16.50
N SER A 54 -0.17 3.37 16.51
CA SER A 54 -1.41 3.67 15.79
C SER A 54 -1.44 5.16 15.48
N PRO A 55 -1.95 5.59 14.32
CA PRO A 55 -2.38 6.98 14.17
C PRO A 55 -3.47 7.30 15.22
N ALA A 56 -3.62 8.59 15.53
CA ALA A 56 -4.73 9.04 16.37
C ALA A 56 -6.07 8.64 15.74
N ARG A 57 -7.09 8.38 16.56
CA ARG A 57 -8.43 8.05 16.08
C ARG A 57 -9.00 9.20 15.25
N HIS A 58 -9.45 8.92 14.03
CA HIS A 58 -9.96 9.92 13.10
C HIS A 58 -11.05 9.33 12.19
N VAL A 59 -11.63 10.18 11.34
CA VAL A 59 -12.62 9.80 10.33
C VAL A 59 -12.28 10.46 9.00
N HIS A 60 -12.38 9.69 7.92
CA HIS A 60 -12.38 10.19 6.56
C HIS A 60 -13.84 10.48 6.15
N SER A 61 -14.18 11.75 5.93
CA SER A 61 -15.57 12.15 5.61
C SER A 61 -15.86 12.18 4.11
N ARG A 62 -14.83 12.07 3.28
CA ARG A 62 -14.89 12.22 1.83
C ARG A 62 -14.21 11.07 1.08
N GLU A 63 -13.50 10.22 1.80
CA GLU A 63 -12.69 9.14 1.26
C GLU A 63 -13.11 7.81 1.88
N ASP A 64 -13.13 6.77 1.06
CA ASP A 64 -13.12 5.39 1.54
C ASP A 64 -11.66 4.97 1.82
N GLU A 65 -11.43 4.20 2.88
CA GLU A 65 -10.11 3.69 3.24
C GLU A 65 -10.12 2.16 3.30
N LEU A 66 -9.11 1.53 2.69
CA LEU A 66 -8.95 0.09 2.65
C LEU A 66 -7.60 -0.32 3.23
N PHE A 67 -7.63 -1.34 4.10
CA PHE A 67 -6.44 -1.93 4.69
C PHE A 67 -6.21 -3.34 4.13
N LEU A 68 -5.05 -3.57 3.52
CA LEU A 68 -4.53 -4.90 3.24
C LEU A 68 -3.41 -5.19 4.24
N VAL A 69 -3.64 -6.14 5.15
CA VAL A 69 -2.62 -6.53 6.12
C VAL A 69 -1.65 -7.48 5.44
N GLU A 70 -0.45 -7.02 5.09
CA GLU A 70 0.59 -7.85 4.48
C GLU A 70 1.27 -8.79 5.49
N SER A 71 1.46 -8.33 6.73
CA SER A 71 2.03 -9.13 7.83
C SER A 71 1.59 -8.61 9.20
N GLY A 72 1.74 -9.45 10.23
CA GLY A 72 1.41 -9.09 11.62
C GLY A 72 -0.08 -9.21 11.96
N LEU A 73 -0.50 -8.50 13.01
CA LEU A 73 -1.87 -8.46 13.54
C LEU A 73 -2.25 -7.02 13.88
N LEU A 74 -3.25 -6.47 13.19
CA LEU A 74 -3.77 -5.13 13.43
C LEU A 74 -5.07 -5.19 14.23
N SER A 75 -5.28 -4.19 15.08
CA SER A 75 -6.56 -3.95 15.75
C SER A 75 -7.20 -2.69 15.18
N PHE A 76 -8.49 -2.77 14.83
CA PHE A 76 -9.28 -1.64 14.34
C PHE A 76 -10.41 -1.32 15.33
N ASP A 77 -10.61 -0.04 15.62
CA ASP A 77 -11.84 0.49 16.24
C ASP A 77 -12.69 1.11 15.13
N LEU A 78 -13.78 0.44 14.77
CA LEU A 78 -14.73 0.90 13.75
C LEU A 78 -16.07 1.17 14.42
N ASP A 79 -16.44 2.44 14.58
CA ASP A 79 -17.68 2.85 15.25
C ASP A 79 -17.89 2.17 16.61
N GLY A 80 -16.81 2.04 17.41
CA GLY A 80 -16.84 1.40 18.72
C GLY A 80 -16.81 -0.13 18.69
N ARG A 81 -16.66 -0.74 17.51
CA ARG A 81 -16.45 -2.20 17.37
C ARG A 81 -14.96 -2.49 17.19
N ALA A 82 -14.45 -3.39 18.03
CA ALA A 82 -13.08 -3.86 17.92
C ALA A 82 -12.98 -5.04 16.93
N LEU A 83 -12.12 -4.90 15.92
CA LEU A 83 -11.75 -5.99 15.00
C LEU A 83 -10.26 -6.29 15.14
N ARG A 84 -9.88 -7.56 14.98
CA ARG A 84 -8.49 -7.99 14.88
C ARG A 84 -8.28 -8.71 13.56
N VAL A 85 -7.34 -8.24 12.76
CA VAL A 85 -7.11 -8.72 11.39
C VAL A 85 -5.63 -9.07 11.24
N GLY A 86 -5.37 -10.35 10.96
CA GLY A 86 -4.03 -10.84 10.63
C GLY A 86 -3.71 -10.66 9.15
N ALA A 87 -2.58 -11.20 8.72
CA ALA A 87 -2.19 -11.20 7.32
C ALA A 87 -3.32 -11.70 6.41
N SER A 88 -3.62 -10.92 5.37
CA SER A 88 -4.57 -11.33 4.35
C SER A 88 -3.96 -12.48 3.54
N PRO A 89 -4.76 -13.49 3.14
CA PRO A 89 -4.27 -14.51 2.22
C PRO A 89 -3.76 -13.83 0.94
N ALA A 90 -2.74 -14.43 0.33
CA ALA A 90 -2.18 -13.90 -0.92
C ALA A 90 -3.31 -13.69 -1.94
N PRO A 91 -3.31 -12.56 -2.67
CA PRO A 91 -4.34 -12.32 -3.67
C PRO A 91 -4.33 -13.46 -4.69
N THR A 92 -5.48 -14.07 -4.92
CA THR A 92 -5.64 -15.03 -6.02
C THR A 92 -5.36 -14.31 -7.32
N PRO A 93 -4.47 -14.80 -8.20
CA PRO A 93 -4.22 -14.16 -9.48
C PRO A 93 -5.54 -14.09 -10.26
N CYS A 94 -5.89 -12.90 -10.74
CA CYS A 94 -6.99 -12.74 -11.68
C CYS A 94 -6.51 -13.30 -13.03
N HIS A 95 -7.25 -14.29 -13.57
CA HIS A 95 -7.06 -14.81 -14.93
C HIS A 95 -7.67 -13.88 -15.97
#